data_AF-A0A920TNJ4-F1
#
_entry.id   AF-A0A920TNJ4-F1
#
_cell.length_a   1.000
_cell.length_b   1.000
_cell.length_c   1.000
_cell.angle_alpha   90.00
_cell.angle_beta   90.00
_cell.angle_gamma   90.00
#
_symmetry.space_group_name_H-M   'P 1'
#
loop_
_entity.id
_entity.type
_entity.pdbx_description
1 polymer ?
#
loop_
_entity_poly.entity_id
_entity_poly.type
_entity_poly.pdbx_seq_one_letter_code
_entity_poly.pdbx_strand_id
1 'polypeptide(L)'
;MIFVPARFGKQSILEAAEAGIELIVCITEGIPTLDMIEVKVRCDELGSRLIGPNCPGVITPGESKMGIMPGNIHLPGKVGVISRSGTLTYEAVKQTTDLGFGQSSCVGIGGDPVPGSSFIDMLGLFESDPATEAIVMVVK
;
A
#
# COMPACT_ATOMS: atom_id res chain seq x y z
N MET A 1 11.72 0.53 1.32
CA MET A 1 11.05 -0.47 0.45
C MET A 1 11.68 -1.82 0.71
N ILE A 2 10.89 -2.86 0.99
CA ILE A 2 11.35 -4.18 1.44
C ILE A 2 11.00 -5.25 0.39
N PHE A 3 12.03 -5.93 -0.12
CA PHE A 3 11.97 -7.00 -1.14
C PHE A 3 12.69 -8.28 -0.71
N VAL A 4 13.06 -8.39 0.56
CA VAL A 4 13.83 -9.54 1.06
C VAL A 4 12.95 -10.80 1.12
N PRO A 5 13.55 -12.01 1.10
CA PRO A 5 12.81 -13.24 1.40
C PRO A 5 12.07 -13.19 2.74
N ALA A 6 10.93 -13.89 2.85
CA ALA A 6 10.04 -13.87 4.02
C ALA A 6 10.75 -14.04 5.37
N ARG A 7 11.72 -14.97 5.44
CA ARG A 7 12.51 -15.23 6.66
C ARG A 7 13.29 -14.02 7.20
N PHE A 8 13.51 -13.00 6.36
CA PHE A 8 14.21 -11.76 6.72
C PHE A 8 13.25 -10.55 6.83
N GLY A 9 11.96 -10.75 6.52
CA GLY A 9 10.97 -9.67 6.42
C GLY A 9 10.79 -8.91 7.72
N LYS A 10 10.59 -9.62 8.84
CA LYS A 10 10.48 -9.03 10.18
C LYS A 10 11.65 -8.11 10.49
N GLN A 11 12.87 -8.65 10.45
CA GLN A 11 14.08 -7.92 10.81
C GLN A 11 14.26 -6.67 9.94
N SER A 12 14.01 -6.79 8.63
CA SER A 12 14.20 -5.67 7.70
C SER A 12 13.17 -4.54 7.92
N ILE A 13 11.93 -4.88 8.29
CA ILE A 13 10.91 -3.87 8.62
C ILE A 13 11.26 -3.18 9.94
N LEU A 14 11.63 -3.95 10.96
CA LEU A 14 11.99 -3.40 12.27
C LEU A 14 13.22 -2.49 12.19
N GLU A 15 14.25 -2.91 11.47
CA GLU A 15 15.46 -2.09 11.23
C GLU A 15 15.10 -0.75 10.57
N ALA A 16 14.22 -0.77 9.56
CA ALA A 16 13.77 0.46 8.90
C ALA A 16 12.99 1.37 9.85
N ALA A 17 12.08 0.80 10.66
CA ALA A 17 11.30 1.58 11.62
C ALA A 17 12.20 2.19 12.71
N GLU A 18 13.16 1.43 13.24
CA GLU A 18 14.10 1.89 14.26
C GLU A 18 15.09 2.93 13.73
N ALA A 19 15.38 2.91 12.43
CA ALA A 19 16.13 3.95 11.75
C ALA A 19 15.33 5.25 11.51
N GLY A 20 14.04 5.29 11.89
CA GLY A 20 13.18 6.45 11.73
C GLY A 20 12.58 6.61 10.32
N ILE A 21 12.49 5.54 9.55
CA ILE A 21 11.82 5.58 8.23
C ILE A 21 10.30 5.66 8.42
N GLU A 22 9.74 6.82 8.10
CA GLU A 22 8.30 7.10 8.32
C GLU A 22 7.36 6.27 7.43
N LEU A 23 7.81 5.84 6.25
CA LEU A 23 7.00 5.03 5.32
C LEU A 23 7.77 3.81 4.84
N ILE A 24 7.26 2.64 5.21
CA ILE A 24 7.81 1.35 4.86
C ILE A 24 6.80 0.62 3.97
N VAL A 25 7.24 0.24 2.76
CA VAL A 25 6.44 -0.58 1.84
C VAL A 25 7.06 -1.96 1.74
N CYS A 26 6.34 -3.00 2.15
CA CYS A 26 6.78 -4.39 2.15
C CYS A 26 6.04 -5.21 1.10
N ILE A 27 6.77 -5.64 0.06
CA ILE A 27 6.21 -6.41 -1.06
C ILE A 27 6.19 -7.91 -0.74
N THR A 28 7.11 -8.36 0.10
CA THR A 28 7.33 -9.77 0.45
C THR A 28 6.04 -10.45 0.93
N GLU A 29 5.75 -11.63 0.39
CA GLU A 29 4.64 -12.50 0.78
C GLU A 29 5.12 -13.63 1.72
N GLY A 30 4.23 -14.09 2.61
CA GLY A 30 4.47 -15.27 3.43
C GLY A 30 5.31 -15.02 4.70
N ILE A 31 5.36 -13.78 5.18
CA ILE A 31 5.93 -13.49 6.50
C ILE A 31 5.00 -14.13 7.55
N PRO A 32 5.52 -14.88 8.55
CA PRO A 32 4.69 -15.51 9.57
C PRO A 32 3.77 -14.50 10.28
N THR A 33 2.50 -14.87 10.48
CA THR A 33 1.52 -13.97 11.11
C THR A 33 1.95 -13.47 12.48
N LEU A 34 2.58 -14.33 13.29
CA LEU A 34 3.10 -13.95 14.61
C LEU A 34 4.18 -12.89 14.52
N ASP A 35 5.07 -12.98 13.53
CA ASP A 35 6.09 -11.96 13.28
C ASP A 35 5.46 -10.64 12.88
N MET A 36 4.42 -10.67 12.05
CA MET A 36 3.71 -9.47 11.63
C MET A 36 2.94 -8.77 12.75
N ILE A 37 2.45 -9.49 13.75
CA ILE A 37 1.83 -8.88 14.93
C ILE A 37 2.86 -8.01 15.68
N GLU A 38 4.05 -8.56 15.93
CA GLU A 38 5.12 -7.83 16.61
C GLU A 38 5.60 -6.63 15.79
N VAL A 39 5.79 -6.82 14.47
CA VAL A 39 6.16 -5.76 13.53
C VAL A 39 5.16 -4.62 13.56
N LYS A 40 3.86 -4.94 13.48
CA LYS A 40 2.79 -3.93 13.45
C LYS A 40 2.83 -3.08 14.71
N VAL A 41 2.87 -3.71 15.88
CA VAL A 41 2.93 -3.00 17.18
C VAL A 41 4.14 -2.09 17.22
N ARG A 42 5.32 -2.59 16.81
CA ARG A 42 6.55 -1.81 16.85
C ARG A 42 6.55 -0.63 15.88
N CYS A 43 5.98 -0.81 14.68
CA CYS A 43 5.81 0.28 13.71
C CYS A 43 4.91 1.38 14.27
N ASP A 44 3.79 1.03 14.91
CA ASP A 44 2.87 1.99 15.53
C ASP A 44 3.55 2.77 16.66
N GLU A 45 4.28 2.10 17.55
CA GLU A 45 5.02 2.73 18.65
C GLU A 45 6.06 3.74 18.15
N LEU A 46 6.71 3.44 17.02
CA LEU A 46 7.74 4.27 16.40
C LEU A 46 7.16 5.30 15.42
N GLY A 47 5.85 5.31 15.19
CA GLY A 47 5.19 6.20 14.23
C GLY A 47 5.51 5.92 12.77
N SER A 48 6.04 4.74 12.45
CA SER A 48 6.34 4.32 11.08
C SER A 48 5.10 3.70 10.42
N ARG A 49 4.68 4.22 9.27
CA ARG A 49 3.57 3.64 8.49
C ARG A 49 4.06 2.46 7.66
N LEU A 50 3.45 1.30 7.87
CA LEU A 50 3.73 0.10 7.10
C LEU A 50 2.61 -0.19 6.08
N ILE A 51 2.97 -0.30 4.80
CA ILE A 51 2.11 -0.81 3.73
C ILE A 51 2.54 -2.23 3.38
N GLY A 52 1.59 -3.17 3.32
CA GLY A 52 1.86 -4.61 3.20
C GLY A 52 1.87 -5.32 4.55
N PRO A 53 2.45 -6.52 4.66
CA PRO A 53 3.19 -7.27 3.64
C PRO A 53 2.27 -7.80 2.53
N ASN A 54 2.84 -8.56 1.58
CA ASN A 54 2.10 -9.14 0.47
C ASN A 54 1.28 -8.09 -0.30
N CYS A 55 1.93 -6.99 -0.68
CA CYS A 55 1.28 -5.89 -1.37
C CYS A 55 1.98 -5.52 -2.68
N PRO A 56 1.25 -4.96 -3.66
CA PRO A 56 1.86 -4.43 -4.87
C PRO A 56 2.52 -3.05 -4.66
N GLY A 57 2.27 -2.40 -3.52
CA GLY A 57 2.85 -1.13 -3.09
C GLY A 57 1.93 0.08 -3.25
N VAL A 58 2.51 1.25 -3.51
CA VAL A 58 1.83 2.55 -3.66
C VAL A 58 2.25 3.24 -4.96
N ILE A 59 1.32 3.92 -5.63
CA ILE A 59 1.62 4.77 -6.78
C ILE A 59 0.75 6.03 -6.77
N THR A 60 1.40 7.17 -6.96
CA THR A 60 0.79 8.48 -7.20
C THR A 60 1.16 8.87 -8.63
N PRO A 61 0.22 8.79 -9.59
CA PRO A 61 0.57 8.93 -11.01
C PRO A 61 1.15 10.31 -11.31
N GLY A 62 2.25 10.35 -12.08
CA GLY A 62 2.96 11.60 -12.38
C GLY A 62 3.91 12.09 -11.28
N GLU A 63 3.90 11.47 -10.10
CA GLU A 63 4.73 11.87 -8.96
C GLU A 63 5.71 10.77 -8.54
N SER A 64 5.21 9.62 -8.06
CA SER A 64 6.05 8.56 -7.51
C SER A 64 5.42 7.19 -7.60
N LYS A 65 6.28 6.17 -7.69
CA LYS A 65 5.89 4.76 -7.66
C LYS A 65 6.79 4.01 -6.68
N MET A 66 6.19 3.43 -5.65
CA MET A 66 6.86 2.55 -4.71
C MET A 66 6.24 1.14 -4.73
N GLY A 67 6.79 0.25 -5.56
CA GLY A 67 6.38 -1.14 -5.61
C GLY A 67 6.41 -1.72 -7.02
N ILE A 68 5.58 -2.74 -7.24
CA ILE A 68 5.58 -3.56 -8.47
C ILE A 68 4.40 -3.27 -9.40
N MET A 69 3.53 -2.31 -9.07
CA MET A 69 2.39 -1.94 -9.93
C MET A 69 2.86 -1.45 -11.31
N PRO A 70 2.18 -1.83 -12.41
CA PRO A 70 2.50 -1.32 -13.74
C PRO A 70 2.17 0.17 -13.85
N GLY A 71 3.16 1.03 -14.06
CA GLY A 71 2.95 2.49 -14.07
C GLY A 71 2.19 3.01 -15.30
N ASN A 72 2.28 2.30 -16.42
CA ASN A 72 1.72 2.70 -17.72
C ASN A 72 0.19 2.65 -17.79
N ILE A 73 -0.48 1.98 -16.85
CA ILE A 73 -1.96 1.95 -16.78
C ILE A 73 -2.53 3.04 -15.86
N HIS A 74 -1.65 3.77 -15.16
CA HIS A 74 -2.04 4.82 -14.22
C HIS A 74 -1.88 6.19 -14.89
N LEU A 75 -2.90 7.04 -14.77
CA LEU A 75 -2.86 8.42 -15.21
C LEU A 75 -3.26 9.35 -14.07
N PRO A 76 -2.67 10.56 -13.96
CA PRO A 76 -3.10 11.54 -12.97
C PRO A 76 -4.60 11.81 -13.10
N GLY A 77 -5.28 11.85 -11.96
CA GLY A 77 -6.72 12.04 -11.92
C GLY A 77 -7.23 12.16 -10.49
N LYS A 78 -8.49 11.77 -10.29
CA LYS A 78 -9.25 12.14 -9.09
C LYS A 78 -9.77 10.98 -8.25
N VAL A 79 -9.47 9.74 -8.66
CA VAL A 79 -9.95 8.55 -7.96
C VAL A 79 -8.86 7.98 -7.05
N GLY A 80 -9.14 7.91 -5.76
CA GLY A 80 -8.34 7.13 -4.82
C GLY A 80 -8.65 5.64 -4.97
N VAL A 81 -7.64 4.79 -5.09
CA VAL A 81 -7.82 3.34 -5.19
C VAL A 81 -7.16 2.65 -4.00
N ILE A 82 -7.92 1.81 -3.29
CA ILE A 82 -7.39 0.97 -2.22
C ILE A 82 -7.81 -0.49 -2.38
N SER A 83 -6.86 -1.41 -2.21
CA SER A 83 -7.12 -2.84 -2.37
C SER A 83 -6.25 -3.76 -1.52
N ARG A 84 -6.78 -4.97 -1.25
CA ARG A 84 -6.00 -6.13 -0.78
C ARG A 84 -5.58 -7.09 -1.90
N SER A 85 -6.07 -6.89 -3.12
CA SER A 85 -5.86 -7.79 -4.27
C SER A 85 -5.09 -7.08 -5.38
N GLY A 86 -3.90 -7.59 -5.73
CA GLY A 86 -3.06 -6.99 -6.78
C GLY A 86 -3.76 -6.93 -8.14
N THR A 87 -4.28 -8.06 -8.64
CA THR A 87 -4.88 -8.10 -9.99
C THR A 87 -6.16 -7.28 -10.11
N LEU A 88 -7.02 -7.30 -9.08
CA LEU A 88 -8.23 -6.47 -9.08
C LEU A 88 -7.93 -4.98 -8.94
N THR A 89 -6.81 -4.63 -8.30
CA THR A 89 -6.31 -3.24 -8.30
C THR A 89 -6.07 -2.76 -9.72
N TYR A 90 -5.41 -3.59 -10.54
CA TYR A 90 -5.06 -3.21 -11.92
C TYR A 90 -6.29 -3.06 -12.80
N GLU A 91 -7.30 -3.89 -12.57
CA GLU A 91 -8.59 -3.78 -13.26
C GLU A 91 -9.31 -2.48 -12.90
N ALA A 92 -9.40 -2.14 -11.60
CA ALA A 92 -10.03 -0.90 -11.14
C ALA A 92 -9.31 0.35 -11.66
N VAL A 93 -7.98 0.34 -11.63
CA VAL A 93 -7.13 1.41 -12.21
C VAL A 93 -7.39 1.53 -13.71
N LYS A 94 -7.36 0.41 -14.45
CA LYS A 94 -7.56 0.45 -15.90
C LYS A 94 -8.95 0.99 -16.25
N GLN A 95 -10.01 0.53 -15.59
CA GLN A 95 -11.37 0.99 -15.87
C GLN A 95 -11.54 2.49 -15.60
N THR A 96 -10.98 3.00 -14.49
CA THR A 96 -11.05 4.42 -14.16
C THR A 96 -10.20 5.29 -15.11
N THR A 97 -9.05 4.79 -15.55
CA THR A 97 -8.22 5.42 -16.59
C THR A 97 -8.94 5.47 -17.94
N ASP A 98 -9.51 4.36 -18.41
CA ASP A 98 -10.19 4.26 -19.71
C ASP A 98 -11.45 5.16 -19.77
N LEU A 99 -12.10 5.40 -18.63
CA LEU A 99 -13.22 6.34 -18.50
C LEU A 99 -12.78 7.81 -18.33
N GLY A 100 -11.47 8.10 -18.31
CA GLY A 100 -10.91 9.44 -18.20
C GLY A 100 -10.91 10.03 -16.79
N PHE A 101 -11.12 9.21 -15.74
CA PHE A 101 -11.10 9.68 -14.36
C PHE A 101 -9.70 9.71 -13.75
N GLY A 102 -8.81 8.81 -14.19
CA GLY A 102 -7.45 8.66 -13.65
C GLY A 102 -7.43 8.38 -12.14
N GLN A 103 -6.27 8.50 -11.50
CA GLN A 103 -6.10 8.24 -10.08
C GLN A 103 -5.35 9.37 -9.38
N SER A 104 -5.80 9.73 -8.18
CA SER A 104 -5.05 10.60 -7.27
C SER A 104 -3.88 9.79 -6.68
N SER A 105 -4.19 8.66 -6.06
CA SER A 105 -3.23 7.66 -5.61
C SER A 105 -3.85 6.26 -5.56
N CYS A 106 -3.03 5.24 -5.72
CA CYS A 106 -3.41 3.84 -5.63
C CYS A 106 -2.54 3.11 -4.59
N VAL A 107 -3.18 2.47 -3.62
CA VAL A 107 -2.55 1.81 -2.47
C VAL A 107 -3.01 0.36 -2.39
N GLY A 108 -2.07 -0.57 -2.56
CA GLY A 108 -2.29 -1.96 -2.17
C GLY A 108 -1.87 -2.16 -0.73
N ILE A 109 -2.80 -2.42 0.19
CA ILE A 109 -2.49 -2.57 1.63
C ILE A 109 -2.00 -3.97 2.01
N GLY A 110 -2.23 -4.95 1.14
CA GLY A 110 -1.73 -6.31 1.29
C GLY A 110 -2.79 -7.39 1.51
N GLY A 111 -2.48 -8.59 1.04
CA GLY A 111 -3.37 -9.75 1.14
C GLY A 111 -3.30 -10.51 2.47
N ASP A 112 -2.23 -10.32 3.24
CA ASP A 112 -1.97 -11.11 4.44
C ASP A 112 -2.96 -10.78 5.59
N PRO A 113 -3.12 -11.68 6.59
CA PRO A 113 -4.10 -11.50 7.66
C PRO A 113 -3.84 -10.30 8.58
N VAL A 114 -2.57 -9.92 8.75
CA VAL A 114 -2.14 -8.78 9.58
C VAL A 114 -1.46 -7.76 8.67
N PRO A 115 -2.23 -6.82 8.08
CA PRO A 115 -1.65 -5.74 7.31
C PRO A 115 -1.04 -4.70 8.26
N GLY A 116 -0.02 -3.99 7.77
CA GLY A 116 0.59 -2.86 8.47
C GLY A 116 -0.31 -1.62 8.50
N SER A 117 -1.17 -1.46 7.49
CA SER A 117 -2.16 -0.39 7.43
C SER A 117 -3.53 -0.95 7.04
N SER A 118 -4.58 -0.43 7.65
CA SER A 118 -5.96 -0.83 7.40
C SER A 118 -6.62 -0.01 6.28
N PHE A 119 -7.81 -0.44 5.86
CA PHE A 119 -8.65 0.38 4.97
C PHE A 119 -8.99 1.72 5.60
N ILE A 120 -9.31 1.76 6.90
CA ILE A 120 -9.69 2.99 7.60
C ILE A 120 -8.54 4.01 7.56
N ASP A 121 -7.30 3.54 7.77
CA ASP A 121 -6.13 4.42 7.77
C ASP A 121 -5.92 5.11 6.42
N MET A 122 -6.15 4.40 5.32
CA MET A 122 -6.00 4.97 3.98
C MET A 122 -7.23 5.76 3.54
N LEU A 123 -8.44 5.34 3.95
CA LEU A 123 -9.66 6.12 3.71
C LEU A 123 -9.57 7.49 4.37
N GLY A 124 -9.03 7.56 5.59
CA GLY A 124 -8.76 8.83 6.26
C GLY A 124 -7.77 9.71 5.50
N LEU A 125 -6.74 9.13 4.88
CA LEU A 125 -5.82 9.88 4.02
C LEU A 125 -6.50 10.41 2.75
N PHE A 126 -7.25 9.55 2.05
CA PHE A 126 -7.97 9.95 0.85
C PHE A 126 -9.03 11.02 1.13
N GLU A 127 -9.77 10.91 2.23
CA GLU A 127 -10.76 11.91 2.64
C GLU A 127 -10.09 13.27 2.92
N SER A 128 -8.87 13.27 3.45
CA SER A 128 -8.11 14.50 3.70
C SER A 128 -7.41 15.08 2.47
N ASP A 129 -7.37 14.34 1.36
CA ASP A 129 -6.71 14.76 0.12
C ASP A 129 -7.70 15.50 -0.80
N PRO A 130 -7.55 16.81 -1.01
CA PRO A 130 -8.45 17.59 -1.87
C PRO A 130 -8.41 17.18 -3.35
N ALA A 131 -7.38 16.44 -3.80
CA ALA A 131 -7.33 15.90 -5.16
C ALA A 131 -8.17 14.63 -5.34
N THR A 132 -8.57 13.97 -4.24
CA THR A 132 -9.39 12.77 -4.28
C THR A 132 -10.89 13.12 -4.20
N GLU A 133 -11.61 12.95 -5.30
CA GLU A 133 -13.07 13.20 -5.38
C GLU A 133 -13.92 11.94 -5.20
N ALA A 134 -13.33 10.76 -5.41
CA ALA A 134 -14.01 9.47 -5.27
C ALA A 134 -13.02 8.40 -4.83
N ILE A 135 -13.50 7.39 -4.11
CA ILE A 135 -12.66 6.28 -3.64
C ILE A 135 -13.24 4.95 -4.14
N VAL A 136 -12.41 4.15 -4.79
CA VAL A 136 -12.70 2.76 -5.13
C VAL A 136 -12.01 1.85 -4.12
N MET A 137 -12.81 1.16 -3.31
CA MET A 137 -12.33 0.17 -2.36
C MET A 137 -12.62 -1.25 -2.86
N VAL A 138 -11.56 -2.03 -3.07
CA VAL A 138 -11.66 -3.41 -3.52
C VAL A 138 -11.33 -4.36 -2.36
N VAL A 139 -12.36 -5.04 -1.86
CA VAL A 139 -12.26 -6.06 -0.82
C VAL A 139 -12.19 -7.46 -1.43
N LYS A 140 -11.46 -8.37 -0.78
CA LYS A 140 -11.42 -9.80 -1.08
C LYS A 140 -11.91 -10.57 0.14
#